data_AF-A0A842YBR4-F1
#
_entry.id   AF-A0A842YBR4-F1
#
_cell.length_a   1.000
_cell.length_b   1.000
_cell.length_c   1.000
_cell.angle_alpha   90.00
_cell.angle_beta   90.00
_cell.angle_gamma   90.00
#
_symmetry.space_group_name_H-M   'P 1'
#
loop_
_entity.id
_entity.type
_entity.pdbx_description
1 polymer ?
#
loop_
_entity_poly.entity_id
_entity_poly.type
_entity_poly.pdbx_seq_one_letter_code
_entity_poly.pdbx_strand_id
1 'polypeptide(L)'
;TIDIAMRGVLDRDLSGIDELEKLEAESDKETSEMFEEITEYLRKRNDITTMAMYYMIIGRYCERAADHAFSIAERAIFMVKGERTKLGLAYQGTSNQAPH
;
A
#
# COMPACT_ATOMS: atom_id res chain seq x y z
N THR A 1 7.27 -4.60 -3.53
CA THR A 1 6.47 -5.13 -2.39
C THR A 1 6.29 -6.64 -2.46
N ILE A 2 5.65 -7.21 -3.50
CA ILE A 2 5.37 -8.66 -3.60
C ILE A 2 6.63 -9.54 -3.57
N ASP A 3 7.69 -9.19 -4.30
CA ASP A 3 8.94 -9.96 -4.34
C ASP A 3 9.56 -10.14 -2.95
N ILE A 4 9.60 -9.07 -2.15
CA ILE A 4 10.11 -9.09 -0.77
C ILE A 4 9.24 -10.00 0.11
N ALA A 5 7.90 -9.91 -0.02
CA ALA A 5 6.99 -10.78 0.72
C ALA A 5 7.18 -12.27 0.35
N MET A 6 7.43 -12.56 -0.93
CA MET A 6 7.67 -13.94 -1.40
C MET A 6 8.99 -14.50 -0.88
N ARG A 7 10.08 -13.71 -0.88
CA ARG A 7 11.37 -14.12 -0.31
C ARG A 7 11.26 -14.43 1.19
N GLY A 8 10.48 -13.63 1.92
CA GLY A 8 10.21 -13.89 3.33
C GLY A 8 9.56 -15.25 3.58
N VAL A 9 8.61 -15.66 2.73
CA VAL A 9 7.94 -16.97 2.87
C VAL A 9 8.82 -18.12 2.39
N LEU A 10 9.45 -17.99 1.23
CA LEU A 10 10.15 -19.09 0.56
C LEU A 10 11.54 -19.33 1.16
N ASP A 11 12.29 -18.26 1.38
CA ASP A 11 13.69 -18.32 1.78
C ASP A 11 13.90 -17.99 3.27
N ARG A 12 12.82 -17.65 3.99
CA ARG A 12 12.85 -17.14 5.38
C ARG A 12 13.72 -15.89 5.54
N ASP A 13 13.90 -15.15 4.44
CA ASP A 13 14.70 -13.94 4.42
C ASP A 13 13.83 -12.73 4.81
N LEU A 14 14.14 -12.15 5.97
CA LEU A 14 13.44 -10.98 6.50
C LEU A 14 14.23 -9.68 6.28
N SER A 15 15.34 -9.69 5.54
CA SER A 15 16.21 -8.50 5.41
C SER A 15 15.54 -7.33 4.69
N GLY A 16 14.54 -7.60 3.85
CA GLY A 16 13.82 -6.59 3.07
C GLY A 16 12.58 -6.01 3.75
N ILE A 17 12.22 -6.44 4.97
CA ILE A 17 10.95 -6.04 5.61
C ILE A 17 10.90 -4.53 5.88
N ASP A 18 12.01 -3.92 6.31
CA ASP A 18 12.06 -2.47 6.56
C ASP A 18 11.89 -1.67 5.26
N GLU A 19 12.45 -2.17 4.15
CA GLU A 19 12.29 -1.58 2.82
C GLU A 19 10.84 -1.74 2.32
N LEU A 20 10.21 -2.88 2.60
CA LEU A 20 8.80 -3.11 2.31
C LEU A 20 7.91 -2.07 3.01
N GLU A 21 8.11 -1.81 4.30
CA GLU A 21 7.33 -0.81 5.03
C GLU A 21 7.53 0.62 4.49
N LYS A 22 8.76 0.94 4.07
CA LYS A 22 9.06 2.25 3.50
C LYS A 22 8.40 2.46 2.12
N LEU A 23 8.50 1.46 1.24
CA LEU A 23 7.89 1.50 -0.09
C LEU A 23 6.37 1.63 -0.02
N GLU A 24 5.74 0.99 0.97
CA GLU A 24 4.30 1.11 1.20
C GLU A 24 3.91 2.52 1.64
N ALA A 25 4.64 3.10 2.60
CA ALA A 25 4.36 4.46 3.07
C ALA A 25 4.46 5.50 1.94
N GLU A 26 5.41 5.31 1.02
CA GLU A 26 5.56 6.14 -0.18
C GLU A 26 4.37 5.92 -1.14
N SER A 27 3.99 4.67 -1.41
CA SER A 27 2.85 4.31 -2.25
C SER A 27 1.52 4.86 -1.72
N ASP A 28 1.30 4.81 -0.40
CA ASP A 28 0.11 5.36 0.25
C ASP A 28 0.02 6.88 0.07
N LYS A 29 1.17 7.55 0.24
CA LYS A 29 1.28 9.00 0.05
C LYS A 29 0.99 9.39 -1.40
N GLU A 30 1.64 8.74 -2.37
CA GLU A 30 1.43 8.98 -3.79
C GLU A 30 -0.03 8.75 -4.19
N THR A 31 -0.67 7.71 -3.62
CA THR A 31 -2.08 7.41 -3.87
C THR A 31 -2.97 8.54 -3.36
N SER A 32 -2.72 9.04 -2.14
CA SER A 32 -3.48 10.18 -1.57
C SER A 32 -3.34 11.43 -2.44
N GLU A 33 -2.12 11.77 -2.85
CA GLU A 33 -1.85 12.93 -3.70
C GLU A 33 -2.54 12.81 -5.07
N MET A 34 -2.49 11.63 -5.69
CA MET A 34 -3.17 11.34 -6.94
C MET A 34 -4.70 11.50 -6.81
N PHE A 35 -5.29 11.04 -5.70
CA PHE A 35 -6.73 11.20 -5.43
C PHE A 35 -7.14 12.67 -5.29
N GLU A 36 -6.34 13.47 -4.58
CA GLU A 36 -6.57 14.91 -4.45
C GLU A 36 -6.53 15.60 -5.81
N GLU A 37 -5.52 15.28 -6.64
CA GLU A 37 -5.37 15.85 -7.97
C GLU A 37 -6.55 15.49 -8.90
N ILE A 38 -6.95 14.21 -8.94
CA ILE A 38 -8.12 13.76 -9.72
C ILE A 38 -9.38 14.50 -9.28
N THR A 39 -9.59 14.65 -7.97
CA THR A 39 -10.75 15.35 -7.42
C THR A 39 -10.74 16.83 -7.80
N GLU A 40 -9.59 17.49 -7.77
CA GLU A 40 -9.46 18.87 -8.19
C GLU A 40 -9.79 19.06 -9.68
N TYR A 41 -9.33 18.16 -10.54
CA TYR A 41 -9.68 18.22 -11.96
C TYR A 41 -11.17 17.96 -12.19
N LEU A 42 -11.79 17.03 -11.48
CA LEU A 42 -13.23 16.76 -11.59
C LEU A 42 -14.08 17.98 -11.19
N ARG A 43 -13.62 18.77 -10.21
CA ARG A 43 -14.29 20.04 -9.84
C ARG A 43 -14.23 21.08 -10.97
N LYS A 44 -13.18 21.06 -11.78
CA LYS A 44 -12.95 22.04 -12.87
C LYS A 44 -13.56 21.58 -14.20
N ARG A 45 -13.69 20.27 -14.42
CA ARG A 45 -14.03 19.66 -15.71
C ARG A 45 -14.82 18.37 -15.54
N ASN A 46 -16.00 18.30 -16.16
CA ASN A 46 -16.89 17.12 -16.10
C ASN A 46 -16.65 16.11 -17.23
N ASP A 47 -15.91 16.49 -18.28
CA ASP A 47 -15.60 15.65 -19.45
C ASP A 47 -14.61 14.51 -19.15
N ILE A 48 -13.96 14.55 -17.98
CA ILE A 48 -12.98 13.54 -17.55
C ILE A 48 -13.53 12.51 -16.57
N THR A 49 -14.84 12.57 -16.24
CA THR A 49 -15.47 11.74 -15.19
C THR A 49 -15.20 10.25 -15.35
N THR A 50 -15.38 9.71 -16.56
CA THR A 50 -15.15 8.28 -16.83
C THR A 50 -13.69 7.88 -16.64
N MET A 51 -12.74 8.72 -17.06
CA MET A 51 -11.31 8.44 -16.89
C MET A 51 -10.92 8.48 -15.41
N ALA A 52 -11.39 9.49 -14.68
CA ALA A 52 -11.18 9.60 -13.24
C ALA A 52 -11.69 8.35 -12.49
N MET A 53 -12.88 7.85 -12.85
CA MET A 53 -13.39 6.60 -12.28
C MET A 53 -12.49 5.39 -12.55
N TYR A 54 -11.94 5.25 -13.76
CA TYR A 54 -11.01 4.16 -14.06
C TYR A 54 -9.72 4.26 -13.24
N TYR A 55 -9.17 5.46 -13.09
CA TYR A 55 -8.00 5.68 -12.22
C TYR A 55 -8.29 5.32 -10.76
N MET A 56 -9.45 5.72 -10.22
CA MET A 56 -9.85 5.31 -8.87
C MET A 56 -9.92 3.79 -8.73
N ILE A 57 -10.53 3.10 -9.68
CA ILE A 57 -10.68 1.64 -9.64
C ILE A 57 -9.30 0.96 -9.66
N ILE A 58 -8.39 1.40 -10.54
CA ILE A 58 -7.02 0.87 -10.62
C ILE A 58 -6.27 1.11 -9.31
N GLY A 59 -6.33 2.33 -8.76
CA GLY A 59 -5.70 2.66 -7.48
C GLY A 59 -6.16 1.74 -6.35
N ARG A 60 -7.48 1.50 -6.23
CA ARG A 60 -8.04 0.58 -5.23
C ARG A 60 -7.61 -0.88 -5.43
N TYR A 61 -7.36 -1.32 -6.67
CA TYR A 61 -6.83 -2.65 -6.91
C TYR A 61 -5.35 -2.77 -6.52
N CYS A 62 -4.56 -1.72 -6.75
CA CYS A 62 -3.16 -1.66 -6.31
C CYS A 62 -3.06 -1.72 -4.77
N GLU A 63 -3.86 -0.92 -4.05
CA GLU A 63 -3.98 -0.93 -2.59
C GLU A 63 -4.26 -2.36 -2.06
N ARG A 64 -5.27 -3.03 -2.60
CA ARG A 64 -5.59 -4.42 -2.20
C ARG A 64 -4.47 -5.41 -2.46
N ALA A 65 -3.75 -5.26 -3.56
CA ALA A 65 -2.62 -6.12 -3.87
C ALA A 65 -1.47 -5.92 -2.86
N ALA A 66 -1.26 -4.68 -2.43
CA ALA A 66 -0.29 -4.31 -1.41
C ALA A 66 -0.68 -4.86 -0.02
N ASP A 67 -1.94 -4.68 0.40
CA ASP A 67 -2.49 -5.29 1.63
C ASP A 67 -2.27 -6.80 1.71
N HIS A 68 -2.47 -7.49 0.58
CA HIS A 68 -2.22 -8.92 0.48
C HIS A 68 -0.73 -9.27 0.58
N ALA A 69 0.16 -8.47 -0.01
CA ALA A 69 1.60 -8.65 0.15
C ALA A 69 2.04 -8.47 1.62
N PHE A 70 1.49 -7.48 2.32
CA PHE A 70 1.71 -7.26 3.74
C PHE A 70 1.22 -8.43 4.59
N SER A 71 0.00 -8.90 4.33
CA SER A 71 -0.56 -10.07 5.01
C SER A 71 0.31 -11.33 4.84
N ILE A 72 0.97 -11.48 3.67
CA ILE A 72 1.90 -12.58 3.41
C ILE A 72 3.22 -12.37 4.18
N ALA A 73 3.76 -11.16 4.17
CA ALA A 73 4.99 -10.82 4.89
C ALA A 73 4.84 -10.99 6.42
N GLU A 74 3.70 -10.60 7.01
CA GLU A 74 3.40 -10.83 8.42
C GLU A 74 3.37 -12.32 8.78
N ARG A 75 2.81 -13.16 7.89
CA ARG A 75 2.81 -14.62 8.06
C ARG A 75 4.21 -15.21 7.95
N ALA A 76 5.06 -14.67 7.06
CA ALA A 76 6.46 -15.04 6.97
C ALA A 76 7.22 -14.73 8.27
N ILE A 77 7.05 -13.52 8.81
CA ILE A 77 7.65 -13.11 10.10
C ILE A 77 7.21 -14.06 11.20
N PHE A 78 5.91 -14.37 11.29
CA PHE A 78 5.39 -15.31 12.27
C PHE A 78 5.99 -16.71 12.12
N MET A 79 6.15 -17.20 10.89
CA MET A 79 6.76 -18.51 10.63
C MET A 79 8.23 -18.58 11.08
N VAL A 80 8.98 -17.48 10.94
CA VAL A 80 10.41 -17.42 11.25
C VAL A 80 10.67 -17.13 12.73
N LYS A 81 9.96 -16.15 13.31
CA LYS A 81 10.19 -15.65 14.68
C LYS A 81 9.27 -16.27 15.73
N GLY A 82 8.15 -16.86 15.32
CA GLY A 82 7.11 -17.38 16.23
C GLY A 82 6.23 -16.29 16.87
N GLU A 83 6.47 -15.02 16.54
CA GLU A 83 5.75 -13.87 17.09
C GLU A 83 4.89 -13.19 16.01
N ARG A 84 3.69 -12.76 16.37
CA ARG A 84 2.84 -11.99 15.46
C ARG A 84 3.30 -10.54 15.44
N THR A 85 3.65 -10.04 14.27
CA THR A 85 3.94 -8.63 14.00
C THR A 85 2.89 -8.07 13.06
N LYS A 86 2.47 -6.83 13.29
CA LYS A 86 1.65 -6.08 12.35
C LYS A 86 2.53 -5.08 11.61
N LEU A 87 2.60 -5.20 10.29
CA LEU A 87 3.37 -4.32 9.43
C LEU A 87 2.53 -3.10 9.01
N GLY A 88 3.19 -2.05 8.54
CA GLY A 88 2.55 -0.80 8.09
C GLY A 88 2.25 0.18 9.22
N LEU A 89 2.62 -0.14 10.46
CA LEU A 89 2.45 0.77 11.61
C LEU A 89 3.60 1.78 11.75
N ALA A 90 4.78 1.46 11.22
CA ALA A 90 5.99 2.27 11.39
C ALA A 90 5.85 3.70 10.80
N TYR A 91 5.00 3.86 9.77
CA TYR A 91 4.83 5.11 9.03
C TYR A 91 3.39 5.67 9.08
N GLN A 92 2.46 5.03 9.80
CA GLN A 92 1.06 5.49 9.94
C GLN A 92 0.90 6.82 10.68
N GLY A 93 1.91 7.27 11.44
CA GLY A 93 1.86 8.51 12.22
C GLY A 93 1.84 9.80 11.39
N THR A 94 1.94 9.73 10.06
CA THR A 94 2.06 10.92 9.19
C THR A 94 0.83 11.17 8.29
N SER A 95 -0.13 10.25 8.20
CA SER A 95 -1.28 10.34 7.29
C SER A 95 -2.64 10.28 8.01
N ASN A 96 -2.82 11.03 9.09
CA ASN A 96 -4.15 11.23 9.67
C ASN A 96 -4.95 12.27 8.88
N GLN A 97 -5.26 11.99 7.60
CA GLN A 97 -6.27 12.71 6.79
C GLN A 97 -6.52 11.98 5.46
N ALA A 98 -7.39 10.97 5.47
CA ALA A 98 -8.14 10.59 4.27
C ALA A 98 -9.55 10.13 4.69
N PRO A 99 -10.61 10.59 4.01
CA PRO A 99 -11.97 10.24 4.36
C PRO A 99 -12.25 8.80 3.93
N HIS A 100 -12.80 8.04 4.87
CA HIS A 100 -13.33 6.69 4.73
C HIS A 100 -14.59 6.67 3.84
#